data_AF-A0A261FYI2-F1
#
_entry.id   AF-A0A261FYI2-F1
#
_cell.length_a   1.000
_cell.length_b   1.000
_cell.length_c   1.000
_cell.angle_alpha   90.00
_cell.angle_beta   90.00
_cell.angle_gamma   90.00
#
_symmetry.space_group_name_H-M   'P 1'
#
loop_
_entity.id
_entity.type
_entity.pdbx_description
1 polymer ?
#
loop_
_entity_poly.entity_id
_entity_poly.type
_entity_poly.pdbx_seq_one_letter_code
_entity_poly.pdbx_strand_id
1 'polypeptide(L)'
;MVLLPELKARRVPVKVVTANEMGQACGRMLDLIQAGMLRHLPDADQPQLAKAVANVTTRPIGRGGAFGWNKTGNDIDISPLVAVTVAAQGAWTTRRRPGRRQKVMR
;
A
#
# COMPACT_ATOMS: atom_id res chain seq x y z
N MET A 1 1.21 -20.33 0.69
CA MET A 1 2.53 -20.03 1.29
C MET A 1 2.40 -18.74 2.09
N VAL A 2 2.82 -18.72 3.35
CA VAL A 2 2.79 -17.50 4.19
C VAL A 2 4.22 -17.05 4.40
N LEU A 3 4.60 -15.89 3.85
CA LEU A 3 5.99 -15.40 3.89
C LEU A 3 6.43 -14.89 5.26
N LEU A 4 5.49 -14.55 6.14
CA LEU A 4 5.79 -13.89 7.40
C LEU A 4 6.64 -14.73 8.37
N PRO A 5 6.35 -16.03 8.63
CA PRO A 5 7.20 -16.88 9.47
C PRO A 5 8.63 -17.02 8.91
N GLU A 6 8.76 -17.19 7.60
CA GLU A 6 10.05 -17.35 6.93
C GLU A 6 10.93 -16.11 7.00
N LEU A 7 10.34 -14.92 6.83
CA LEU A 7 11.04 -13.64 6.97
C LEU A 7 11.46 -13.41 8.42
N LYS A 8 10.61 -13.77 9.39
CA LYS A 8 10.95 -13.70 10.82
C LYS A 8 12.10 -14.64 11.18
N ALA A 9 12.09 -15.88 10.68
CA ALA A 9 13.15 -16.86 10.91
C ALA A 9 14.51 -16.36 10.37
N ARG A 10 14.50 -15.65 9.24
CA ARG A 10 15.69 -15.02 8.64
C ARG A 10 16.02 -13.64 9.24
N ARG A 11 15.36 -13.21 10.31
CA ARG A 11 15.55 -11.91 10.98
C ARG A 11 15.41 -10.71 10.04
N VAL A 12 14.60 -10.84 8.99
CA VAL A 12 14.25 -9.71 8.12
C VAL A 12 13.26 -8.83 8.88
N PRO A 13 13.51 -7.52 9.05
CA PRO A 13 12.56 -6.63 9.68
C PRO A 13 11.31 -6.48 8.80
N VAL A 14 10.16 -6.93 9.29
CA VAL A 14 8.88 -6.86 8.57
C VAL A 14 7.92 -5.92 9.30
N LYS A 15 7.34 -4.97 8.56
CA LYS A 15 6.19 -4.20 9.02
C LYS A 15 4.92 -4.89 8.53
N VAL A 16 4.19 -5.51 9.46
CA VAL A 16 2.87 -6.08 9.18
C VAL A 16 1.85 -4.93 9.18
N VAL A 17 1.01 -4.90 8.15
CA VAL A 17 -0.10 -3.94 8.00
C VAL A 17 -1.33 -4.53 8.66
N THR A 18 -1.85 -3.83 9.67
CA THR A 18 -3.10 -4.20 10.35
C THR A 18 -4.34 -3.77 9.55
N ALA A 19 -5.52 -4.28 9.89
CA ALA A 19 -6.77 -3.88 9.25
C ALA A 19 -7.06 -2.37 9.38
N ASN A 20 -6.76 -1.78 10.54
CA ASN A 20 -6.90 -0.34 10.77
C ASN A 20 -5.91 0.47 9.90
N GLU A 21 -4.65 0.03 9.82
CA GLU A 21 -3.66 0.67 8.95
C GLU A 21 -4.05 0.54 7.47
N MET A 22 -4.68 -0.57 7.08
CA MET A 22 -5.20 -0.74 5.72
C MET A 22 -6.31 0.28 5.43
N GLY A 23 -7.25 0.48 6.35
CA GLY A 23 -8.30 1.51 6.19
C GLY A 23 -7.71 2.93 6.05
N GLN A 24 -6.71 3.26 6.86
CA GLN A 24 -5.99 4.53 6.76
C GLN A 24 -5.24 4.67 5.42
N ALA A 25 -4.63 3.58 4.95
CA ALA A 25 -3.90 3.56 3.68
C ALA A 25 -4.83 3.81 2.49
N CYS A 26 -6.01 3.18 2.47
CA CYS A 26 -7.02 3.39 1.43
C CYS A 26 -7.52 4.84 1.40
N GLY A 27 -7.84 5.41 2.57
CA GLY A 27 -8.25 6.82 2.67
C GLY A 27 -7.17 7.75 2.14
N ARG A 28 -5.93 7.59 2.62
CA ARG A 28 -4.80 8.42 2.17
C ARG A 28 -4.52 8.28 0.68
N MET A 29 -4.65 7.08 0.11
CA MET A 29 -4.47 6.88 -1.33
C MET A 29 -5.48 7.72 -2.13
N LEU A 30 -6.75 7.73 -1.73
CA LEU A 30 -7.76 8.58 -2.39
C LEU A 30 -7.45 10.07 -2.21
N ASP A 31 -7.08 10.50 -1.00
CA ASP A 31 -6.74 11.91 -0.75
C ASP A 31 -5.59 12.37 -1.64
N LEU A 32 -4.55 11.55 -1.79
CA LEU A 32 -3.39 11.86 -2.64
C LEU A 32 -3.74 11.85 -4.14
N ILE A 33 -4.67 10.99 -4.58
CA ILE A 33 -5.20 11.01 -5.96
C ILE A 33 -5.95 12.33 -6.19
N GLN A 34 -6.88 12.69 -5.29
CA GLN A 34 -7.67 13.92 -5.40
C GLN A 34 -6.79 15.17 -5.39
N ALA A 35 -5.73 15.16 -4.59
CA ALA A 35 -4.76 16.26 -4.52
C ALA A 35 -3.77 16.28 -5.71
N GLY A 36 -3.81 15.31 -6.63
CA GLY A 36 -2.87 15.21 -7.75
C GLY A 36 -1.41 14.98 -7.31
N MET A 37 -1.21 14.38 -6.14
CA MET A 37 0.11 14.20 -5.51
C MET A 37 0.79 12.86 -5.86
N LEU A 38 0.15 12.03 -6.70
CA LEU A 38 0.68 10.75 -7.14
C LEU A 38 1.00 10.77 -8.63
N ARG A 39 2.05 10.04 -9.00
CA ARG A 39 2.41 9.74 -10.38
C ARG A 39 2.67 8.24 -10.49
N HIS A 40 2.22 7.64 -11.58
CA HIS A 40 2.53 6.26 -11.95
C HIS A 40 3.00 6.21 -13.41
N LEU A 41 3.54 5.07 -13.83
CA LEU A 41 3.92 4.86 -15.22
C LEU A 41 2.68 4.83 -16.12
N PRO A 42 2.80 5.15 -17.42
CA PRO A 42 1.70 5.02 -18.36
C PRO A 42 1.09 3.61 -18.35
N ASP A 43 -0.22 3.51 -18.63
CA ASP A 43 -0.96 2.24 -18.58
C ASP A 43 -0.38 1.16 -19.51
N ALA A 44 0.23 1.56 -20.63
CA ALA A 44 0.91 0.64 -21.55
C ALA A 44 2.15 -0.02 -20.91
N ASP A 45 2.85 0.71 -20.04
CA ASP A 45 4.05 0.25 -19.33
C ASP A 45 3.71 -0.45 -18.02
N GLN A 46 2.52 -0.18 -17.45
CA GLN A 46 2.04 -0.79 -16.21
C GLN A 46 0.58 -1.30 -16.31
N PRO A 47 0.29 -2.23 -17.24
CA PRO A 47 -1.08 -2.66 -17.53
C PRO A 47 -1.74 -3.40 -16.37
N GLN A 48 -0.96 -3.99 -15.45
CA GLN A 48 -1.50 -4.71 -14.28
C GLN A 48 -2.13 -3.74 -13.28
N LEU A 49 -1.52 -2.55 -13.09
CA LEU A 49 -2.09 -1.52 -12.22
C LEU A 49 -3.33 -0.91 -12.87
N ALA A 50 -3.27 -0.60 -14.17
CA ALA A 50 -4.40 -0.08 -14.93
C ALA A 50 -5.63 -1.01 -14.84
N LYS A 51 -5.42 -2.32 -15.07
CA LYS A 51 -6.48 -3.34 -14.92
C LYS A 51 -7.05 -3.40 -13.51
N ALA A 52 -6.20 -3.33 -12.49
CA ALA A 52 -6.63 -3.34 -11.09
C ALA A 52 -7.52 -2.13 -10.78
N VAL A 53 -7.11 -0.93 -11.18
CA VAL A 53 -7.88 0.32 -10.94
C VAL A 53 -9.21 0.32 -11.70
N ALA A 54 -9.23 -0.19 -12.93
CA ALA A 54 -10.46 -0.28 -13.72
C ALA A 54 -11.51 -1.25 -13.12
N ASN A 55 -11.09 -2.19 -12.27
CA ASN A 55 -11.93 -3.29 -11.77
C ASN A 55 -11.98 -3.36 -10.24
N VAL A 56 -11.76 -2.24 -9.57
CA VAL A 56 -11.85 -2.13 -8.11
C VAL A 56 -13.18 -1.52 -7.67
N THR A 57 -13.67 -1.99 -6.53
CA THR A 57 -14.76 -1.40 -5.74
C THR A 57 -14.27 -1.16 -4.32
N THR A 58 -15.06 -0.47 -3.52
CA THR A 58 -14.78 -0.31 -2.09
C THR A 58 -15.70 -1.20 -1.26
N ARG A 59 -15.18 -1.75 -0.16
CA ARG A 59 -15.97 -2.41 0.89
C ARG A 59 -15.76 -1.72 2.23
N PRO A 60 -16.78 -1.63 3.10
CA PRO A 60 -16.61 -1.08 4.44
C PRO A 60 -15.67 -1.96 5.29
N ILE A 61 -14.89 -1.34 6.16
CA ILE A 61 -14.05 -1.98 7.19
C ILE A 61 -14.54 -1.49 8.56
N GLY A 62 -15.08 -2.43 9.35
CA GLY A 62 -15.64 -2.10 10.66
C GLY A 62 -16.83 -1.15 10.57
N ARG A 63 -17.09 -0.39 11.65
CA ARG A 63 -18.21 0.57 11.75
C ARG A 63 -17.80 2.04 11.68
N GLY A 64 -16.50 2.33 11.59
CA GLY A 64 -15.93 3.68 11.70
C GLY A 64 -15.76 4.44 10.39
N GLY A 65 -16.51 4.09 9.34
CA GLY A 65 -16.42 4.74 8.01
C GLY A 65 -15.15 4.41 7.20
N ALA A 66 -14.23 3.59 7.75
CA ALA A 66 -13.09 3.09 6.98
C ALA A 66 -13.56 2.14 5.88
N PHE A 67 -12.82 2.09 4.78
CA PHE A 67 -13.08 1.19 3.66
C PHE A 67 -11.79 0.55 3.15
N GLY A 68 -11.94 -0.54 2.40
CA GLY A 68 -10.87 -1.26 1.74
C GLY A 68 -11.20 -1.55 0.28
N TRP A 69 -10.16 -1.81 -0.50
CA TRP A 69 -10.32 -2.26 -1.89
C TRP A 69 -10.94 -3.65 -1.96
N ASN A 70 -11.84 -3.81 -2.92
CA ASN A 70 -12.51 -5.05 -3.26
C ASN A 70 -12.53 -5.23 -4.78
N LYS A 71 -12.54 -6.47 -5.25
CA LYS A 71 -12.57 -6.78 -6.69
C LYS A 71 -14.01 -6.86 -7.19
N THR A 72 -14.29 -6.41 -8.42
CA THR A 72 -15.63 -6.51 -9.05
C THR A 72 -16.02 -7.94 -9.44
N GLY A 73 -15.05 -8.85 -9.56
CA GLY A 73 -15.26 -10.26 -9.89
C GLY A 73 -14.15 -11.16 -9.35
N ASN A 74 -14.34 -12.48 -9.41
CA ASN A 74 -13.40 -13.42 -8.78
C ASN A 74 -12.06 -13.54 -9.49
N ASP A 75 -12.01 -13.37 -10.81
CA ASP A 75 -10.80 -13.55 -11.63
C ASP A 75 -9.96 -12.27 -11.78
N ILE A 76 -10.31 -11.23 -11.02
CA ILE A 76 -9.65 -9.93 -11.09
C ILE A 76 -8.58 -9.84 -10.02
N ASP A 77 -7.35 -9.61 -10.45
CA ASP A 77 -6.23 -9.36 -9.56
C ASP A 77 -6.11 -7.85 -9.25
N ILE A 78 -6.40 -7.49 -8.00
CA ILE A 78 -6.23 -6.12 -7.48
C ILE A 78 -4.95 -5.97 -6.64
N SER A 79 -4.10 -7.00 -6.56
CA SER A 79 -2.87 -6.98 -5.77
C SER A 79 -1.94 -5.81 -6.13
N PRO A 80 -1.81 -5.36 -7.41
CA PRO A 80 -1.03 -4.17 -7.74
C PRO A 80 -1.52 -2.90 -7.04
N LEU A 81 -2.84 -2.67 -7.00
CA LEU A 81 -3.44 -1.52 -6.33
C LEU A 81 -3.23 -1.58 -4.81
N VAL A 82 -3.41 -2.76 -4.22
CA VAL A 82 -3.16 -2.98 -2.78
C VAL A 82 -1.69 -2.73 -2.46
N ALA A 83 -0.76 -3.19 -3.30
CA ALA A 83 0.66 -3.02 -3.12
C ALA A 83 1.08 -1.54 -3.13
N VAL A 84 0.64 -0.76 -4.13
CA VAL A 84 0.97 0.68 -4.19
C VAL A 84 0.32 1.48 -3.06
N THR A 85 -0.88 1.08 -2.62
CA THR A 85 -1.58 1.70 -1.48
C THR A 85 -0.77 1.51 -0.18
N VAL A 86 -0.32 0.28 0.09
CA VAL A 86 0.51 -0.02 1.27
C VAL A 86 1.89 0.60 1.16
N ALA A 87 2.48 0.66 -0.04
CA ALA A 87 3.76 1.32 -0.27
C ALA A 87 3.69 2.82 0.02
N ALA A 88 2.64 3.51 -0.46
CA ALA A 88 2.41 4.92 -0.18
C ALA A 88 2.22 5.17 1.33
N GLN A 89 1.43 4.33 2.00
CA GLN A 89 1.26 4.40 3.45
C GLN A 89 2.59 4.20 4.20
N GLY A 90 3.38 3.23 3.79
CA GLY A 90 4.70 2.95 4.35
C GLY A 90 5.65 4.12 4.16
N ALA A 91 5.69 4.71 2.96
CA ALA A 91 6.49 5.90 2.67
C ALA A 91 6.08 7.12 3.50
N TRP A 92 4.79 7.28 3.78
CA TRP A 92 4.26 8.38 4.59
C TRP A 92 4.57 8.21 6.09
N THR A 93 4.51 6.99 6.59
CA THR A 93 4.59 6.70 8.04
C THR A 93 5.98 6.28 8.50
N THR A 94 6.86 5.89 7.58
CA THR A 94 8.20 5.41 7.92
C THR A 94 9.02 6.52 8.58
N ARG A 95 9.69 6.17 9.68
CA ARG A 95 10.73 7.01 10.31
C ARG A 95 12.11 6.76 9.72
N ARG A 96 12.26 5.76 8.85
CA ARG A 96 13.54 5.35 8.27
C ARG A 96 14.04 6.44 7.32
N ARG A 97 15.27 6.92 7.55
CA ARG A 97 15.97 7.85 6.64
C ARG A 97 17.21 7.18 6.07
N PRO A 98 17.09 6.39 4.98
CA PRO A 98 18.19 5.57 4.46
C PRO A 98 19.42 6.36 3.97
N GLY A 99 19.36 7.69 3.89
CA GLY A 99 20.51 8.56 3.60
C GLY A 99 21.06 9.37 4.78
N ARG A 100 20.54 9.20 6.01
CA ARG A 100 20.97 10.01 7.16
C ARG A 100 22.38 9.60 7.59
N ARG A 101 23.40 10.41 7.26
CA ARG A 101 24.75 10.30 7.81
C ARG A 101 24.79 10.93 9.20
N GLN A 102 25.04 10.15 10.23
CA GLN A 102 25.28 10.68 11.58
C GLN A 102 26.73 11.20 11.63
N LYS A 103 26.91 12.52 11.69
CA LYS A 103 28.23 13.08 12.01
C LYS A 103 28.49 12.80 13.50
N VAL A 104 29.47 11.96 13.78
CA VAL A 104 29.97 11.77 15.15
C VAL A 104 30.90 12.94 15.44
N MET A 105 30.53 13.81 16.39
CA MET A 105 31.45 14.82 16.90
C MET A 105 32.51 14.08 17.76
N ARG A 106 33.78 14.30 17.44
CA ARG A 106 34.92 13.91 18.29
C ARG A 106 35.17 14.99 19.32
#